data_AF-A0A1E7Q065-F1
#
_entry.id   AF-A0A1E7Q065-F1
#
_cell.length_a   1.000
_cell.length_b   1.000
_cell.length_c   1.000
_cell.angle_alpha   90.00
_cell.angle_beta   90.00
_cell.angle_gamma   90.00
#
_symmetry.space_group_name_H-M   'P 1'
#
loop_
_entity.id
_entity.type
_entity.pdbx_description
1 polymer ?
#
loop_
_entity_poly.entity_id
_entity_poly.type
_entity_poly.pdbx_seq_one_letter_code
_entity_poly.pdbx_strand_id
1 'polypeptide(L)'
;MAEVKGGHLARSAAMLCQDEAFRLYLDRAQAHKSGIDIPDGTHTVDDARDLILDACGINSRAELDHNVGAATRFRQIKNHFQRWQGRQARRGAPTQ
;
A
#
# COMPACT_ATOMS: atom_id res chain seq x y z
N MET A 1 -2.55 12.56 -26.98
CA MET A 1 -2.41 12.68 -25.52
C MET A 1 -1.66 11.44 -25.09
N ALA A 2 -0.39 11.56 -24.66
CA ALA A 2 0.43 10.39 -24.36
C ALA A 2 -0.15 9.68 -23.14
N GLU A 3 -0.68 8.47 -23.33
CA GLU A 3 -0.95 7.56 -22.23
C GLU A 3 0.32 7.46 -21.37
N VAL A 4 0.26 7.97 -20.14
CA VAL A 4 1.33 7.81 -19.17
C VAL A 4 1.35 6.33 -18.84
N LYS A 5 2.09 5.54 -19.64
CA LYS A 5 2.28 4.11 -19.44
C LYS A 5 2.95 3.95 -18.08
N GLY A 6 2.15 3.60 -17.08
CA GLY A 6 2.68 3.31 -15.76
C GLY A 6 3.75 2.23 -15.89
N GLY A 7 4.98 2.58 -15.52
CA GLY A 7 6.12 1.67 -15.58
C GLY A 7 6.02 0.54 -14.55
N HIS A 8 7.17 -0.07 -14.23
CA HIS A 8 7.23 -1.21 -13.32
C HIS A 8 6.71 -0.88 -11.91
N LEU A 9 6.94 0.35 -11.45
CA LEU A 9 6.50 0.79 -10.13
C LEU A 9 4.97 0.96 -10.06
N ALA A 10 4.36 1.54 -11.08
CA ALA A 10 2.90 1.72 -11.14
C ALA A 10 2.15 0.37 -11.09
N ARG A 11 2.66 -0.62 -11.84
CA ARG A 11 2.11 -1.98 -11.84
C ARG A 11 2.32 -2.69 -10.51
N SER A 12 3.50 -2.54 -9.92
CA SER A 12 3.79 -3.09 -8.59
C SER A 12 2.88 -2.49 -7.52
N ALA A 13 2.63 -1.18 -7.56
CA ALA A 13 1.70 -0.53 -6.64
C ALA A 13 0.27 -1.04 -6.83
N ALA A 14 -0.20 -1.20 -8.06
CA ALA A 14 -1.52 -1.76 -8.34
C ALA A 14 -1.67 -3.19 -7.80
N MET A 15 -0.64 -4.04 -7.97
CA MET A 15 -0.63 -5.39 -7.41
C MET A 15 -0.64 -5.36 -5.86
N LEU A 16 0.12 -4.45 -5.26
CA LEU A 16 0.14 -4.28 -3.80
C LEU A 16 -1.23 -3.83 -3.25
N CYS A 17 -1.94 -2.93 -3.94
CA CYS A 17 -3.30 -2.51 -3.56
C CYS A 17 -4.32 -3.66 -3.57
N GLN A 18 -4.12 -4.66 -4.43
CA GLN A 18 -4.99 -5.83 -4.51
C GLN A 18 -4.68 -6.88 -3.44
N ASP A 19 -3.50 -6.84 -2.84
CA ASP A 19 -3.07 -7.79 -1.83
C ASP A 19 -3.88 -7.63 -0.53
N GLU A 20 -4.45 -8.73 -0.03
CA GLU A 20 -5.27 -8.74 1.19
C GLU A 20 -4.45 -8.40 2.44
N ALA A 21 -3.18 -8.82 2.50
CA ALA A 21 -2.32 -8.52 3.63
C ALA A 21 -1.97 -7.03 3.67
N PHE A 22 -1.84 -6.38 2.52
CA PHE A 22 -1.65 -4.93 2.46
C PHE A 22 -2.89 -4.18 2.98
N ARG A 23 -4.10 -4.62 2.60
CA ARG A 23 -5.35 -4.06 3.13
C ARG A 23 -5.45 -4.19 4.66
N LEU A 24 -5.10 -5.35 5.22
CA LEU A 24 -5.02 -5.56 6.68
C LEU A 24 -3.99 -4.65 7.38
N TYR A 25 -2.85 -4.37 6.72
CA TYR A 25 -1.86 -3.44 7.25
C TYR A 25 -2.40 -2.01 7.34
N LEU A 26 -3.10 -1.57 6.29
CA LEU A 26 -3.72 -0.25 6.24
C LEU A 26 -4.81 -0.11 7.29
N ASP A 27 -5.63 -1.13 7.44
CA ASP A 27 -6.69 -1.16 8.43
C ASP A 27 -6.14 -0.91 9.84
N ARG A 28 -5.06 -1.61 10.21
CA ARG A 28 -4.34 -1.36 11.47
C ARG A 28 -3.74 0.04 11.58
N ALA A 29 -3.16 0.57 10.51
CA ALA A 29 -2.57 1.91 10.52
C ALA A 29 -3.65 3.00 10.68
N GLN A 30 -4.79 2.81 10.04
CA GLN A 30 -5.92 3.73 10.07
C GLN A 30 -6.70 3.65 11.38
N ALA A 31 -6.93 2.45 11.93
CA ALA A 31 -7.50 2.26 13.27
C ALA A 31 -6.67 3.02 14.32
N HIS A 32 -5.35 2.98 14.20
CA HIS A 32 -4.44 3.73 15.07
C HIS A 32 -4.46 5.25 14.84
N LYS A 33 -4.84 5.71 13.64
CA LYS A 33 -4.87 7.14 13.26
C LYS A 33 -6.22 7.81 13.55
N SER A 34 -7.32 7.14 13.26
CA SER A 34 -8.68 7.62 13.53
C SER A 34 -9.12 7.40 14.98
N GLY A 35 -8.52 6.44 15.69
CA GLY A 35 -8.96 6.07 17.04
C GLY A 35 -10.34 5.42 17.08
N ILE A 36 -10.84 4.98 15.92
CA ILE A 36 -12.12 4.29 15.73
C ILE A 36 -11.77 2.87 15.28
N ASP A 37 -12.42 1.88 15.89
CA ASP A 37 -12.32 0.47 15.49
C ASP A 37 -13.00 0.31 14.13
N ILE A 38 -12.20 0.35 13.06
CA ILE A 38 -12.68 0.09 11.70
C ILE A 38 -12.72 -1.44 11.56
N PRO A 39 -13.85 -2.05 11.18
CA PRO A 39 -13.88 -3.49 10.98
C PRO A 39 -12.96 -3.88 9.82
N ASP A 40 -12.06 -4.83 10.10
CA ASP A 40 -11.10 -5.40 9.16
C ASP A 40 -11.80 -5.77 7.85
N GLY A 41 -11.38 -5.15 6.74
CA GLY A 41 -11.93 -5.41 5.41
C GLY A 41 -12.81 -4.31 4.83
N THR A 42 -13.00 -3.19 5.54
CA THR A 42 -13.63 -1.99 4.97
C THR A 42 -12.76 -1.34 3.89
N HIS A 43 -11.44 -1.48 3.99
CA HIS A 43 -10.50 -0.87 3.05
C HIS A 43 -10.50 -1.59 1.70
N THR A 44 -10.92 -0.86 0.68
CA THR A 44 -10.95 -1.33 -0.70
C THR A 44 -9.60 -1.12 -1.39
N VAL A 45 -9.48 -1.67 -2.60
CA VAL A 45 -8.33 -1.42 -3.48
C VAL A 45 -8.21 0.09 -3.79
N ASP A 46 -9.32 0.83 -3.78
CA ASP A 46 -9.35 2.26 -4.06
C ASP A 46 -8.74 3.07 -2.89
N ASP A 47 -9.08 2.73 -1.65
CA ASP A 47 -8.47 3.36 -0.46
C ASP A 47 -6.97 3.06 -0.37
N ALA A 48 -6.57 1.82 -0.67
CA ALA A 48 -5.16 1.44 -0.71
C ALA A 48 -4.40 2.24 -1.78
N ARG A 49 -5.05 2.54 -2.91
CA ARG A 49 -4.48 3.42 -3.93
C ARG A 49 -4.35 4.83 -3.38
N ASP A 50 -5.42 5.39 -2.82
CA ASP A 50 -5.47 6.76 -2.35
C ASP A 50 -4.40 7.03 -1.28
N LEU A 51 -4.22 6.09 -0.35
CA LEU A 51 -3.16 6.18 0.66
C LEU A 51 -1.76 6.15 0.05
N ILE A 52 -1.50 5.31 -0.96
CA ILE A 52 -0.20 5.32 -1.65
C ILE A 52 0.00 6.65 -2.37
N LEU A 53 -1.04 7.19 -3.02
CA LEU A 53 -1.01 8.47 -3.72
C LEU A 53 -0.72 9.62 -2.74
N ASP A 54 -1.48 9.73 -1.65
CA ASP A 54 -1.30 10.72 -0.58
C ASP A 54 0.09 10.60 0.06
N ALA A 55 0.49 9.39 0.48
CA ALA A 55 1.79 9.16 1.08
C ALA A 55 2.92 9.49 0.10
N CYS A 56 2.78 9.17 -1.19
CA CYS A 56 3.78 9.49 -2.22
C CYS A 56 3.71 10.96 -2.69
N GLY A 57 2.63 11.68 -2.39
CA GLY A 57 2.38 13.05 -2.87
C GLY A 57 2.16 13.13 -4.38
N ILE A 58 1.51 12.14 -4.97
CA ILE A 58 1.23 12.04 -6.40
C ILE A 58 -0.26 11.81 -6.62
N ASN A 59 -0.79 12.18 -7.79
CA ASN A 59 -2.20 12.00 -8.10
C ASN A 59 -2.45 10.76 -8.94
N SER A 60 -1.40 10.20 -9.55
CA SER A 60 -1.52 9.03 -10.41
C SER A 60 -0.40 8.01 -10.19
N ARG A 61 -0.78 6.73 -10.20
CA ARG A 61 0.16 5.60 -10.07
C ARG A 61 1.27 5.63 -11.12
N ALA A 62 0.99 6.18 -12.30
CA ALA A 62 1.95 6.32 -13.37
C ALA A 62 3.07 7.31 -13.03
N GLU A 63 2.81 8.30 -12.18
CA GLU A 63 3.82 9.27 -11.72
C GLU A 63 4.89 8.64 -10.82
N LEU A 64 4.64 7.47 -10.21
CA LEU A 64 5.66 6.76 -9.43
C LEU A 64 6.92 6.49 -10.24
N ASP A 65 6.77 6.21 -11.54
CA ASP A 65 7.91 5.85 -12.40
C ASP A 65 8.68 7.10 -12.86
N HIS A 66 7.99 8.25 -12.94
CA HIS A 66 8.58 9.53 -13.35
C HIS A 66 9.15 10.34 -12.19
N ASN A 67 8.64 10.12 -10.96
CA ASN A 67 9.04 10.88 -9.78
C ASN A 67 9.87 10.00 -8.83
N VAL A 68 11.18 10.28 -8.78
CA VAL A 68 12.13 9.57 -7.91
C VAL A 68 11.78 9.72 -6.42
N GLY A 69 11.19 10.85 -6.02
CA GLY A 69 10.70 11.06 -4.66
C GLY A 69 9.55 10.13 -4.30
N ALA A 70 8.56 10.02 -5.19
CA ALA A 70 7.44 9.10 -5.04
C ALA A 70 7.92 7.63 -5.03
N ALA A 71 8.82 7.25 -5.94
CA ALA A 71 9.43 5.93 -5.97
C ALA A 71 10.14 5.58 -4.65
N THR A 72 10.85 6.55 -4.06
CA THR A 72 11.55 6.37 -2.78
C THR A 72 10.56 6.17 -1.63
N ARG A 73 9.49 6.97 -1.56
CA ARG A 73 8.44 6.77 -0.55
C ARG A 73 7.73 5.43 -0.71
N PHE A 74 7.40 5.03 -1.93
CA PHE A 74 6.81 3.73 -2.20
C PHE A 74 7.71 2.56 -1.75
N ARG A 75 9.02 2.65 -2.01
CA ARG A 75 9.98 1.67 -1.49
C ARG A 75 9.99 1.62 0.04
N GLN A 76 9.88 2.77 0.72
CA GLN A 76 9.77 2.79 2.19
C GLN A 76 8.49 2.13 2.70
N ILE A 77 7.35 2.43 2.08
CA ILE A 77 6.06 1.80 2.41
C ILE A 77 6.17 0.28 2.22
N LYS A 78 6.74 -0.16 1.09
CA LYS A 78 6.95 -1.58 0.79
C LYS A 78 7.86 -2.25 1.82
N ASN A 79 8.95 -1.60 2.24
CA ASN A 79 9.83 -2.12 3.31
C ASN A 79 9.13 -2.21 4.66
N HIS A 80 8.31 -1.20 5.02
CA HIS A 80 7.50 -1.23 6.24
C HIS A 80 6.48 -2.37 6.21
N PHE A 81 5.79 -2.52 5.08
CA PHE A 81 4.87 -3.61 4.84
C PHE A 81 5.57 -4.97 4.94
N GLN A 82 6.72 -5.18 4.29
CA GLN A 82 7.47 -6.44 4.39
C GLN A 82 7.90 -6.76 5.83
N ARG A 83 8.34 -5.76 6.60
CA ARG A 83 8.64 -5.94 8.03
C ARG A 83 7.40 -6.34 8.83
N TRP A 84 6.27 -5.70 8.55
CA TRP A 84 5.00 -6.04 9.20
C TRP A 84 4.52 -7.43 8.78
N GLN A 85 4.62 -7.78 7.50
CA GLN A 85 4.26 -9.09 6.95
C GLN A 85 5.12 -10.18 7.57
N GLY A 86 6.42 -9.95 7.77
CA GLY A 86 7.28 -10.88 8.53
C GLY A 86 6.85 -11.05 10.00
N ARG A 87 6.32 -10.00 10.63
CA ARG A 87 5.73 -10.11 11.98
C ARG A 87 4.38 -10.82 11.96
N GLN A 88 3.53 -10.58 10.96
CA GLN A 88 2.26 -11.27 10.80
C GLN A 88 2.45 -12.74 10.45
N ALA A 89 3.42 -13.10 9.59
CA ALA A 89 3.74 -14.49 9.31
C ALA A 89 4.14 -15.26 10.58
N ARG A 90 4.75 -14.57 11.56
CA ARG A 90 5.02 -15.14 12.89
C ARG A 90 3.80 -15.15 13.82
N ARG A 91 2.86 -14.22 13.65
CA ARG A 91 1.65 -14.08 14.48
C ARG A 91 0.48 -14.94 13.99
N GLY A 92 0.44 -15.17 12.69
CA GLY A 92 -0.55 -15.94 11.95
C GLY A 92 0.11 -17.15 11.31
N ALA A 93 1.03 -17.83 12.01
CA ALA A 93 1.25 -19.24 11.73
C ALA A 93 -0.06 -19.97 12.09
N PRO A 94 -0.86 -20.47 11.13
CA PRO A 94 -1.56 -21.70 11.41
C PRO A 94 -0.46 -22.73 11.64
N THR A 95 -0.59 -23.48 12.71
CA THR A 95 -0.03 -24.81 12.79
C THR A 95 -0.29 -25.52 11.45
N GLN A 96 0.76 -25.90 10.74
CA GLN A 96 0.68 -27.05 9.84
C GLN A 96 1.43 -28.19 10.50
#